data_AF-A0A2N2Z144-F1
#
_entry.id   AF-A0A2N2Z144-F1
#
_cell.length_a   1.000
_cell.length_b   1.000
_cell.length_c   1.000
_cell.angle_alpha   90.00
_cell.angle_beta   90.00
_cell.angle_gamma   90.00
#
_symmetry.space_group_name_H-M   'P 1'
#
loop_
_entity.id
_entity.type
_entity.pdbx_description
1 polymer ?
#
loop_
_entity_poly.entity_id
_entity_poly.type
_entity_poly.pdbx_seq_one_letter_code
_entity_poly.pdbx_strand_id
1 'polypeptide(L)'
;MGGVAPGLGDDIIIVSGHTVTLDQNALVRNINIEAGAILINSTFDVIGTSTSPGASPQYINNGSHNGTGKFILYDNGGTQLRGNGVTNCNIEYRNYQLKITDECNLTINGNIQPGTGGNGTTILEAWEGGGGNLIINGSIITDPIRGGSIINQTGTIIVNGNVSLLGSSGAAAGSVFENGSFATFNISGNLTLGPNDSYCQNIGSMIIGGDLLGSGQNDTYFWQETGATVKFGGEVFPEPNGGLFFANSSALGGTSEPSTVEYNGVVSQNIAFPIDEAYSNLVINNSSITGVTLNTDITINGDLSLMNGLLTIGDYNLNLADTSHILGVPSSGSMIIATGTGELRRTFSTAGSFVFPVGDNNGTAEYSPVIVDFSAGVYNDAFVGVNLVNEPYPGASGSYLNRYWNINSSGITDFTCNVQFDYV
;
A
#
# COMPACT_ATOMS: atom_id res chain seq x y z
N MET A 1 -5.39 38.56 26.85
CA MET A 1 -6.59 38.94 27.63
C MET A 1 -7.04 37.70 28.37
N GLY A 2 -7.19 37.76 29.70
CA GLY A 2 -7.71 36.63 30.49
C GLY A 2 -9.22 36.56 30.36
N GLY A 3 -9.73 35.52 29.72
CA GLY A 3 -11.16 35.21 29.64
C GLY A 3 -11.49 34.03 30.55
N VAL A 4 -12.77 33.87 30.88
CA VAL A 4 -13.26 32.65 31.54
C VAL A 4 -13.05 31.48 30.59
N ALA A 5 -12.49 30.37 31.08
CA ALA A 5 -12.38 29.15 30.29
C ALA A 5 -13.76 28.72 29.78
N PRO A 6 -13.89 28.28 28.51
CA PRO A 6 -15.17 27.84 27.96
C PRO A 6 -15.85 26.80 28.86
N GLY A 7 -17.13 27.00 29.13
CA GLY A 7 -17.97 26.06 29.85
C GLY A 7 -18.36 24.87 28.97
N LEU A 8 -18.94 23.84 29.59
CA LEU A 8 -19.34 22.61 28.91
C LEU A 8 -20.26 22.90 27.71
N GLY A 9 -19.78 22.55 26.51
CA GLY A 9 -20.52 22.68 25.26
C GLY A 9 -20.45 24.06 24.61
N ASP A 10 -19.66 24.98 25.16
CA ASP A 10 -19.36 26.27 24.53
C ASP A 10 -18.47 26.09 23.28
N ASP A 11 -18.50 27.08 22.39
CA ASP A 11 -17.64 27.11 21.20
C ASP A 11 -16.40 27.99 21.47
N ILE A 12 -15.24 27.55 21.00
CA ILE A 12 -14.03 28.39 20.89
C ILE A 12 -14.04 29.03 19.50
N ILE A 13 -13.92 30.36 19.46
CA ILE A 13 -13.64 31.11 18.23
C ILE A 13 -12.43 32.00 18.49
N ILE A 14 -11.33 31.76 17.79
CA ILE A 14 -10.12 32.57 17.86
C ILE A 14 -9.98 33.31 16.55
N VAL A 15 -10.20 34.61 16.61
CA VAL A 15 -10.11 35.50 15.46
C VAL A 15 -8.66 35.73 15.03
N SER A 16 -8.47 36.04 13.75
CA SER A 16 -7.16 36.29 13.16
C SER A 16 -6.29 37.26 13.99
N GLY A 17 -4.98 36.99 14.05
CA GLY A 17 -4.01 37.82 14.77
C GLY A 17 -3.99 37.67 16.29
N HIS A 18 -4.78 36.74 16.84
CA HIS A 18 -4.84 36.50 18.28
C HIS A 18 -4.20 35.18 18.68
N THR A 19 -3.56 35.19 19.85
CA THR A 19 -3.07 33.99 20.54
C THR A 19 -3.87 33.80 21.82
N VAL A 20 -4.44 32.60 21.99
CA VAL A 20 -5.14 32.17 23.20
C VAL A 20 -4.35 31.03 23.83
N THR A 21 -3.97 31.18 25.09
CA THR A 21 -3.32 30.12 25.87
C THR A 21 -4.28 29.59 26.91
N LEU A 22 -4.46 28.27 26.98
CA LEU A 22 -5.25 27.62 28.02
C LEU A 22 -4.46 27.57 29.33
N ASP A 23 -5.17 27.81 30.43
CA ASP A 23 -4.71 27.71 31.82
C ASP A 23 -5.41 26.57 32.60
N GLN A 24 -6.32 25.85 31.93
CA GLN A 24 -7.01 24.67 32.40
C GLN A 24 -7.57 23.87 31.20
N ASN A 25 -8.04 22.65 31.44
CA ASN A 25 -8.73 21.87 30.40
C ASN A 25 -9.96 22.63 29.88
N ALA A 26 -10.16 22.58 28.56
CA ALA A 26 -11.30 23.21 27.90
C ALA A 26 -12.31 22.14 27.47
N LEU A 27 -13.58 22.29 27.84
CA LEU A 27 -14.66 21.37 27.46
C LEU A 27 -15.55 22.08 26.43
N VAL A 28 -15.37 21.76 25.15
CA VAL A 28 -15.86 22.60 24.06
C VAL A 28 -16.63 21.79 23.03
N ARG A 29 -17.62 22.41 22.41
CA ARG A 29 -18.36 21.81 21.31
C ARG A 29 -17.65 22.06 20.00
N ASN A 30 -17.61 23.29 19.51
CA ASN A 30 -16.91 23.63 18.28
C ASN A 30 -15.62 24.40 18.58
N ILE A 31 -14.66 24.27 17.68
CA ILE A 31 -13.42 25.04 17.70
C ILE A 31 -13.25 25.65 16.31
N ASN A 32 -13.13 26.96 16.25
CA ASN A 32 -12.80 27.72 15.06
C ASN A 32 -11.54 28.55 15.32
N ILE A 33 -10.45 28.21 14.64
CA ILE A 33 -9.18 28.95 14.67
C ILE A 33 -9.01 29.59 13.30
N GLU A 34 -9.16 30.91 13.22
CA GLU A 34 -9.02 31.62 11.95
C GLU A 34 -7.57 31.65 11.46
N ALA A 35 -7.39 32.00 10.18
CA ALA A 35 -6.07 32.17 9.60
C ALA A 35 -5.25 33.20 10.38
N GLY A 36 -4.02 32.83 10.77
CA GLY A 36 -3.14 33.66 11.59
C GLY A 36 -3.51 33.73 13.08
N ALA A 37 -4.50 32.97 13.54
CA ALA A 37 -4.79 32.77 14.95
C ALA A 37 -4.04 31.57 15.54
N ILE A 38 -3.80 31.59 16.86
CA ILE A 38 -3.08 30.54 17.58
C ILE A 38 -3.85 30.11 18.83
N LEU A 39 -4.18 28.83 18.94
CA LEU A 39 -4.56 28.17 20.19
C LEU A 39 -3.32 27.51 20.80
N ILE A 40 -3.01 27.78 22.06
CA ILE A 40 -1.94 27.13 22.82
C ILE A 40 -2.58 26.37 23.98
N ASN A 41 -2.74 25.05 23.87
CA ASN A 41 -3.30 24.25 24.96
C ASN A 41 -2.28 23.90 26.06
N SER A 42 -0.99 24.21 25.88
CA SER A 42 0.07 23.92 26.85
C SER A 42 0.05 22.44 27.27
N THR A 43 -0.14 22.10 28.54
CA THR A 43 -0.31 20.71 29.01
C THR A 43 -1.78 20.33 29.20
N PHE A 44 -2.72 21.24 28.91
CA PHE A 44 -4.14 21.06 29.14
C PHE A 44 -4.82 20.45 27.94
N ASP A 45 -5.79 19.59 28.21
CA ASP A 45 -6.54 18.93 27.15
C ASP A 45 -7.65 19.84 26.64
N VAL A 46 -7.87 19.80 25.33
CA VAL A 46 -9.07 20.30 24.68
C VAL A 46 -9.99 19.11 24.46
N ILE A 47 -11.16 19.13 25.08
CA ILE A 47 -12.06 17.98 25.14
C ILE A 47 -13.35 18.33 24.41
N GLY A 48 -13.62 17.61 23.32
CA GLY A 48 -14.87 17.67 22.59
C GLY A 48 -16.04 17.23 23.46
N THR A 49 -17.03 18.09 23.63
CA THR A 49 -18.25 17.82 24.40
C THR A 49 -19.46 18.41 23.68
N SER A 50 -20.62 17.77 23.80
CA SER A 50 -21.89 18.34 23.33
C SER A 50 -22.99 17.93 24.29
N THR A 51 -23.86 18.89 24.58
CA THR A 51 -25.08 18.70 25.37
C THR A 51 -26.17 17.98 24.57
N SER A 52 -25.98 17.80 23.26
CA SER A 52 -26.88 17.09 22.34
C SER A 52 -26.20 15.82 21.81
N PRO A 53 -26.65 14.62 22.22
CA PRO A 53 -26.18 13.35 21.65
C PRO A 53 -26.39 13.29 20.14
N GLY A 54 -25.44 12.71 19.40
CA GLY A 54 -25.51 12.59 17.94
C GLY A 54 -25.12 13.84 17.15
N ALA A 55 -24.77 14.94 17.82
CA ALA A 55 -24.19 16.11 17.16
C ALA A 55 -22.84 15.76 16.50
N SER A 56 -22.47 16.46 15.43
CA SER A 56 -21.14 16.35 14.81
C SER A 56 -20.34 17.62 15.10
N PRO A 57 -19.54 17.65 16.19
CA PRO A 57 -18.69 18.79 16.53
C PRO A 57 -17.79 19.22 15.38
N GLN A 58 -17.54 20.51 15.25
CA GLN A 58 -16.68 21.04 14.20
C GLN A 58 -15.33 21.49 14.76
N TYR A 59 -14.26 20.98 14.15
CA TYR A 59 -12.91 21.49 14.30
C TYR A 59 -12.49 22.16 13.00
N ILE A 60 -12.67 23.49 12.95
CA ILE A 60 -12.27 24.34 11.83
C ILE A 60 -10.96 25.00 12.22
N ASN A 61 -9.85 24.57 11.61
CA ASN A 61 -8.54 25.15 11.89
C ASN A 61 -7.94 25.70 10.60
N ASN A 62 -7.81 27.01 10.50
CA ASN A 62 -7.07 27.72 9.46
C ASN A 62 -5.79 28.38 10.01
N GLY A 63 -5.52 28.25 11.31
CA GLY A 63 -4.38 28.82 12.02
C GLY A 63 -3.47 27.73 12.60
N SER A 64 -3.13 27.85 13.88
CA SER A 64 -2.31 26.87 14.59
C SER A 64 -2.91 26.47 15.94
N HIS A 65 -2.95 25.18 16.23
CA HIS A 65 -3.25 24.63 17.55
C HIS A 65 -1.99 23.96 18.09
N ASN A 66 -1.43 24.47 19.19
CA ASN A 66 -0.12 24.10 19.69
C ASN A 66 -0.17 23.62 21.14
N GLY A 67 0.63 22.61 21.48
CA GLY A 67 0.96 22.26 22.86
C GLY A 67 1.03 20.75 23.07
N THR A 68 1.42 20.34 24.27
CA THR A 68 1.62 18.94 24.65
C THR A 68 0.36 18.28 25.22
N GLY A 69 -0.64 19.08 25.61
CA GLY A 69 -1.97 18.61 25.92
C GLY A 69 -2.65 18.03 24.68
N LYS A 70 -3.68 17.22 24.88
CA LYS A 70 -4.31 16.45 23.80
C LYS A 70 -5.53 17.16 23.25
N PHE A 71 -5.88 16.86 22.01
CA PHE A 71 -7.24 17.10 21.51
C PHE A 71 -8.04 15.80 21.61
N ILE A 72 -8.93 15.73 22.59
CA ILE A 72 -9.78 14.56 22.83
C ILE A 72 -11.10 14.78 22.11
N LEU A 73 -11.48 13.85 21.23
CA LEU A 73 -12.71 13.95 20.46
C LEU A 73 -13.97 13.74 21.31
N TYR A 74 -15.11 14.13 20.74
CA TYR A 74 -16.41 13.90 21.36
C TYR A 74 -16.85 12.44 21.32
N ASP A 75 -17.42 11.97 22.44
CA ASP A 75 -17.76 10.57 22.66
C ASP A 75 -19.15 10.16 22.18
N ASN A 76 -19.95 11.08 21.64
CA ASN A 76 -21.31 10.79 21.16
C ASN A 76 -21.59 11.33 19.74
N GLY A 77 -20.55 11.52 18.93
CA GLY A 77 -20.67 11.91 17.52
C GLY A 77 -19.32 12.20 16.85
N GLY A 78 -19.25 12.00 15.53
CA GLY A 78 -18.01 12.18 14.78
C GLY A 78 -17.61 13.65 14.67
N THR A 79 -16.34 13.95 14.95
CA THR A 79 -15.81 15.32 14.88
C THR A 79 -15.42 15.65 13.45
N GLN A 80 -16.05 16.66 12.86
CA GLN A 80 -15.80 17.12 11.50
C GLN A 80 -14.52 17.97 11.44
N LEU A 81 -13.57 17.55 10.62
CA LEU A 81 -12.35 18.28 10.32
C LEU A 81 -12.52 19.15 9.08
N ARG A 82 -12.18 20.44 9.21
CA ARG A 82 -12.26 21.47 8.17
C ARG A 82 -11.09 22.44 8.30
N GLY A 83 -10.76 23.13 7.20
CA GLY A 83 -9.76 24.19 7.16
C GLY A 83 -8.37 23.69 6.74
N ASN A 84 -7.39 24.60 6.71
CA ASN A 84 -6.07 24.38 6.13
C ASN A 84 -4.88 24.63 7.09
N GLY A 85 -5.14 24.66 8.38
CA GLY A 85 -4.18 24.94 9.44
C GLY A 85 -3.39 23.73 9.93
N VAL A 86 -2.64 23.96 11.02
CA VAL A 86 -1.75 22.95 11.64
C VAL A 86 -2.18 22.68 13.08
N THR A 87 -2.19 21.41 13.47
CA THR A 87 -2.48 20.94 14.83
C THR A 87 -1.27 20.20 15.37
N ASN A 88 -0.52 20.82 16.28
CA ASN A 88 0.71 20.33 16.90
C ASN A 88 0.44 19.66 18.26
N CYS A 89 -0.47 18.69 18.28
CA CYS A 89 -0.74 17.85 19.43
C CYS A 89 -1.29 16.48 18.99
N ASN A 90 -1.31 15.51 19.91
CA ASN A 90 -1.96 14.23 19.67
C ASN A 90 -3.48 14.39 19.70
N ILE A 91 -4.16 13.64 18.85
CA ILE A 91 -5.61 13.50 18.88
C ILE A 91 -5.98 12.16 19.50
N GLU A 92 -6.88 12.17 20.47
CA GLU A 92 -7.46 10.96 21.05
C GLU A 92 -8.90 10.77 20.62
N TYR A 93 -9.16 9.66 19.94
CA TYR A 93 -10.52 9.23 19.64
C TYR A 93 -11.01 8.27 20.73
N ARG A 94 -12.33 8.17 20.91
CA ARG A 94 -12.92 7.30 21.95
C ARG A 94 -14.04 6.46 21.36
N ASN A 95 -15.25 7.01 21.24
CA ASN A 95 -16.40 6.27 20.72
C ASN A 95 -16.73 6.57 19.25
N TYR A 96 -16.29 7.71 18.75
CA TYR A 96 -16.62 8.19 17.42
C TYR A 96 -15.38 8.67 16.68
N GLN A 97 -15.50 8.66 15.36
CA GLN A 97 -14.47 8.93 14.38
C GLN A 97 -14.16 10.43 14.21
N LEU A 98 -13.01 10.72 13.62
CA LEU A 98 -12.79 11.94 12.86
C LEU A 98 -13.47 11.80 11.50
N LYS A 99 -14.23 12.82 11.11
CA LYS A 99 -14.86 12.93 9.79
C LYS A 99 -14.11 13.95 8.96
N ILE A 100 -13.41 13.49 7.94
CA ILE A 100 -12.67 14.33 7.00
C ILE A 100 -13.67 14.82 5.96
N THR A 101 -13.92 16.12 5.97
CA THR A 101 -14.81 16.78 5.01
C THR A 101 -14.03 17.27 3.79
N ASP A 102 -14.73 17.77 2.77
CA ASP A 102 -14.20 18.28 1.50
C ASP A 102 -13.36 19.54 1.69
N GLU A 103 -13.67 20.28 2.74
CA GLU A 103 -12.94 21.47 3.16
C GLU A 103 -11.72 21.16 4.05
N CYS A 104 -11.43 19.89 4.34
CA CYS A 104 -10.24 19.51 5.10
C CYS A 104 -8.98 19.63 4.25
N ASN A 105 -7.99 20.37 4.73
CA ASN A 105 -6.63 20.42 4.20
C ASN A 105 -5.64 20.58 5.36
N LEU A 106 -5.86 19.80 6.42
CA LEU A 106 -5.17 19.98 7.70
C LEU A 106 -3.86 19.18 7.77
N THR A 107 -2.93 19.69 8.57
CA THR A 107 -1.78 18.92 9.06
C THR A 107 -1.90 18.68 10.57
N ILE A 108 -1.72 17.43 11.00
CA ILE A 108 -1.62 17.02 12.40
C ILE A 108 -0.18 16.58 12.67
N ASN A 109 0.54 17.29 13.53
CA ASN A 109 1.88 16.94 14.01
C ASN A 109 1.78 16.17 15.34
N GLY A 110 1.19 14.98 15.25
CA GLY A 110 0.95 14.11 16.38
C GLY A 110 0.28 12.81 15.94
N ASN A 111 0.10 11.89 16.88
CA ASN A 111 -0.60 10.64 16.65
C ASN A 111 -2.11 10.84 16.67
N ILE A 112 -2.83 9.95 15.98
CA ILE A 112 -4.24 9.67 16.21
C ILE A 112 -4.31 8.32 16.91
N GLN A 113 -4.81 8.31 18.16
CA GLN A 113 -4.69 7.15 19.04
C GLN A 113 -5.93 6.98 19.94
N PRO A 114 -6.18 5.78 20.50
CA PRO A 114 -7.30 5.58 21.40
C PRO A 114 -7.10 6.38 22.69
N GLY A 115 -8.16 7.06 23.11
CA GLY A 115 -8.31 7.62 24.44
C GLY A 115 -8.84 6.59 25.45
N THR A 116 -8.81 6.93 26.73
CA THR A 116 -9.32 6.06 27.79
C THR A 116 -10.85 5.91 27.73
N GLY A 117 -11.35 4.67 27.80
CA GLY A 117 -12.78 4.38 27.98
C GLY A 117 -13.65 4.38 26.73
N GLY A 118 -13.07 4.59 25.53
CA GLY A 118 -13.79 4.49 24.26
C GLY A 118 -14.06 3.04 23.83
N ASN A 119 -15.23 2.80 23.25
CA ASN A 119 -15.66 1.56 22.60
C ASN A 119 -15.84 1.73 21.07
N GLY A 120 -15.48 2.88 20.51
CA GLY A 120 -15.67 3.18 19.10
C GLY A 120 -14.66 2.43 18.25
N THR A 121 -15.16 1.75 17.22
CA THR A 121 -14.32 1.04 16.27
C THR A 121 -13.88 1.97 15.14
N THR A 122 -14.74 2.83 14.59
CA THR A 122 -14.34 3.74 13.50
C THR A 122 -13.52 4.93 13.99
N ILE A 123 -12.36 5.12 13.39
CA ILE A 123 -11.36 6.13 13.77
C ILE A 123 -11.36 7.28 12.78
N LEU A 124 -11.31 6.96 11.49
CA LEU A 124 -11.26 7.91 10.41
C LEU A 124 -12.33 7.57 9.39
N GLU A 125 -13.06 8.59 8.96
CA GLU A 125 -14.05 8.49 7.90
C GLU A 125 -13.91 9.65 6.93
N ALA A 126 -13.81 9.35 5.64
CA ALA A 126 -13.86 10.31 4.54
C ALA A 126 -14.86 9.80 3.50
N TRP A 127 -16.15 10.06 3.72
CA TRP A 127 -17.24 9.47 2.93
C TRP A 127 -17.51 10.21 1.60
N GLU A 128 -18.28 9.59 0.72
CA GLU A 128 -18.77 10.14 -0.55
C GLU A 128 -19.46 11.51 -0.35
N GLY A 129 -19.06 12.50 -1.15
CA GLY A 129 -19.48 13.91 -1.01
C GLY A 129 -18.31 14.88 -0.92
N GLY A 130 -17.09 14.35 -0.79
CA GLY A 130 -15.82 15.06 -0.92
C GLY A 130 -14.97 14.86 0.32
N GLY A 131 -14.03 13.93 0.29
CA GLY A 131 -12.97 13.82 1.28
C GLY A 131 -11.89 14.84 0.95
N GLY A 132 -11.46 15.60 1.95
CA GLY A 132 -10.35 16.53 1.83
C GLY A 132 -8.98 15.87 1.96
N ASN A 133 -7.96 16.70 2.16
CA ASN A 133 -6.59 16.28 2.41
C ASN A 133 -6.30 16.29 3.91
N LEU A 134 -5.71 15.22 4.42
CA LEU A 134 -5.23 15.14 5.79
C LEU A 134 -3.81 14.61 5.83
N ILE A 135 -2.88 15.38 6.40
CA ILE A 135 -1.51 14.96 6.66
C ILE A 135 -1.35 14.69 8.15
N ILE A 136 -0.84 13.52 8.51
CA ILE A 136 -0.58 13.09 9.88
C ILE A 136 0.93 12.84 9.99
N ASN A 137 1.66 13.76 10.62
CA ASN A 137 3.07 13.62 10.97
C ASN A 137 3.23 12.86 12.29
N GLY A 138 2.69 11.65 12.29
CA GLY A 138 2.62 10.73 13.42
C GLY A 138 2.03 9.41 12.95
N SER A 139 1.63 8.57 13.91
CA SER A 139 1.03 7.27 13.63
C SER A 139 -0.49 7.29 13.86
N ILE A 140 -1.19 6.39 13.17
CA ILE A 140 -2.55 5.99 13.52
C ILE A 140 -2.46 4.68 14.28
N ILE A 141 -3.03 4.63 15.48
CA ILE A 141 -2.92 3.48 16.37
C ILE A 141 -4.33 3.11 16.80
N THR A 142 -4.66 1.82 16.76
CA THR A 142 -5.93 1.31 17.31
C THR A 142 -5.79 0.73 18.71
N ASP A 143 -6.91 0.59 19.39
CA ASP A 143 -6.98 -0.16 20.64
C ASP A 143 -6.76 -1.67 20.32
N PRO A 144 -5.78 -2.34 20.95
CA PRO A 144 -5.48 -3.76 20.69
C PRO A 144 -6.56 -4.73 21.20
N ILE A 145 -7.51 -4.25 22.00
CA ILE A 145 -8.63 -5.04 22.53
C ILE A 145 -9.85 -4.89 21.63
N ARG A 146 -10.03 -3.75 20.98
CA ARG A 146 -11.26 -3.39 20.25
C ARG A 146 -11.08 -3.24 18.74
N GLY A 147 -9.84 -3.23 18.26
CA GLY A 147 -9.51 -2.95 16.86
C GLY A 147 -9.88 -1.52 16.47
N GLY A 148 -9.99 -1.30 15.16
CA GLY A 148 -10.60 -0.08 14.66
C GLY A 148 -10.88 -0.12 13.16
N SER A 149 -11.56 0.89 12.65
CA SER A 149 -11.80 1.04 11.23
C SER A 149 -11.37 2.39 10.65
N ILE A 150 -10.83 2.32 9.45
CA ILE A 150 -10.53 3.46 8.58
C ILE A 150 -11.39 3.29 7.34
N ILE A 151 -12.25 4.27 7.05
CA ILE A 151 -13.13 4.25 5.90
C ILE A 151 -12.83 5.49 5.07
N ASN A 152 -11.98 5.36 4.06
CA ASN A 152 -11.58 6.43 3.17
C ASN A 152 -12.17 6.21 1.78
N GLN A 153 -13.32 6.81 1.47
CA GLN A 153 -13.98 6.62 0.16
C GLN A 153 -13.49 7.62 -0.90
N THR A 154 -13.08 8.82 -0.49
CA THR A 154 -12.73 9.91 -1.43
C THR A 154 -11.60 10.83 -0.99
N GLY A 155 -11.06 10.67 0.22
CA GLY A 155 -10.04 11.57 0.76
C GLY A 155 -8.61 11.22 0.33
N THR A 156 -7.72 12.19 0.45
CA THR A 156 -6.26 11.99 0.36
C THR A 156 -5.66 12.06 1.75
N ILE A 157 -5.26 10.91 2.28
CA ILE A 157 -4.72 10.79 3.64
C ILE A 157 -3.25 10.36 3.56
N ILE A 158 -2.37 11.13 4.21
CA ILE A 158 -0.94 10.85 4.28
C ILE A 158 -0.56 10.67 5.75
N VAL A 159 0.01 9.51 6.07
CA VAL A 159 0.51 9.16 7.40
C VAL A 159 2.03 9.04 7.32
N ASN A 160 2.73 10.04 7.84
CA ASN A 160 4.19 10.05 7.99
C ASN A 160 4.60 9.31 9.28
N GLY A 161 4.21 8.05 9.35
CA GLY A 161 4.39 7.14 10.47
C GLY A 161 3.81 5.77 10.16
N ASN A 162 3.47 5.01 11.21
CA ASN A 162 2.85 3.70 11.07
C ASN A 162 1.33 3.80 11.14
N VAL A 163 0.64 2.83 10.54
CA VAL A 163 -0.78 2.57 10.77
C VAL A 163 -0.90 1.19 11.40
N SER A 164 -1.45 1.13 12.61
CA SER A 164 -1.53 -0.10 13.39
C SER A 164 -2.98 -0.39 13.75
N LEU A 165 -3.59 -1.32 13.02
CA LEU A 165 -4.98 -1.78 13.11
C LEU A 165 -5.07 -3.14 13.79
N LEU A 166 -4.68 -3.21 15.07
CA LEU A 166 -4.37 -4.44 15.83
C LEU A 166 -5.54 -5.41 16.13
N GLY A 167 -6.77 -5.14 15.71
CA GLY A 167 -7.91 -6.07 15.82
C GLY A 167 -8.49 -6.21 17.23
N SER A 168 -9.61 -6.94 17.37
CA SER A 168 -10.27 -7.16 18.67
C SER A 168 -10.22 -8.63 19.11
N SER A 169 -9.66 -8.91 20.29
CA SER A 169 -9.85 -10.21 20.98
C SER A 169 -11.18 -10.32 21.73
N GLY A 170 -11.87 -9.20 21.98
CA GLY A 170 -13.08 -9.12 22.81
C GLY A 170 -14.42 -9.13 22.06
N ALA A 171 -14.44 -8.79 20.77
CA ALA A 171 -15.66 -8.68 19.97
C ALA A 171 -15.76 -9.66 18.79
N ALA A 172 -14.76 -10.52 18.60
CA ALA A 172 -14.63 -11.45 17.45
C ALA A 172 -14.64 -10.78 16.06
N ALA A 173 -14.58 -9.44 15.98
CA ALA A 173 -14.49 -8.69 14.73
C ALA A 173 -13.10 -8.08 14.59
N GLY A 174 -12.47 -8.28 13.43
CA GLY A 174 -11.20 -7.68 13.05
C GLY A 174 -11.30 -6.19 12.78
N SER A 175 -10.15 -5.55 12.58
CA SER A 175 -10.07 -4.18 12.10
C SER A 175 -10.43 -4.08 10.63
N VAL A 176 -11.01 -2.95 10.22
CA VAL A 176 -11.45 -2.72 8.83
C VAL A 176 -10.71 -1.54 8.23
N PHE A 177 -10.13 -1.72 7.06
CA PHE A 177 -9.61 -0.61 6.26
C PHE A 177 -10.23 -0.67 4.87
N GLU A 178 -11.08 0.31 4.55
CA GLU A 178 -11.58 0.51 3.20
C GLU A 178 -10.95 1.76 2.58
N ASN A 179 -10.33 1.60 1.41
CA ASN A 179 -9.81 2.69 0.58
C ASN A 179 -10.55 2.70 -0.76
N GLY A 180 -11.57 3.54 -0.89
CA GLY A 180 -12.48 3.62 -2.04
C GLY A 180 -11.82 4.06 -3.34
N SER A 181 -12.55 3.95 -4.45
CA SER A 181 -12.03 4.12 -5.82
C SER A 181 -11.44 5.51 -6.13
N PHE A 182 -11.85 6.55 -5.40
CA PHE A 182 -11.34 7.91 -5.56
C PHE A 182 -10.38 8.30 -4.43
N ALA A 183 -10.07 7.37 -3.53
CA ALA A 183 -9.29 7.62 -2.34
C ALA A 183 -7.80 7.38 -2.57
N THR A 184 -6.98 8.18 -1.88
CA THR A 184 -5.54 7.96 -1.79
C THR A 184 -5.15 7.81 -0.33
N PHE A 185 -4.38 6.77 0.00
CA PHE A 185 -3.86 6.56 1.34
C PHE A 185 -2.38 6.20 1.32
N ASN A 186 -1.54 7.07 1.85
CA ASN A 186 -0.09 6.89 1.84
C ASN A 186 0.43 6.74 3.26
N ILE A 187 1.23 5.70 3.50
CA ILE A 187 1.85 5.38 4.78
C ILE A 187 3.35 5.37 4.54
N SER A 188 4.12 6.20 5.27
CA SER A 188 5.58 6.20 5.13
C SER A 188 6.23 5.02 5.86
N GLY A 189 5.60 4.51 6.91
CA GLY A 189 6.03 3.35 7.68
C GLY A 189 5.22 2.09 7.38
N ASN A 190 5.03 1.26 8.40
CA ASN A 190 4.37 -0.03 8.29
C ASN A 190 2.84 0.13 8.35
N LEU A 191 2.13 -0.75 7.64
CA LEU A 191 0.72 -1.05 7.87
C LEU A 191 0.64 -2.38 8.63
N THR A 192 0.08 -2.37 9.83
CA THR A 192 -0.18 -3.60 10.61
C THR A 192 -1.66 -3.87 10.69
N LEU A 193 -2.08 -5.06 10.27
CA LEU A 193 -3.43 -5.57 10.40
C LEU A 193 -3.46 -6.66 11.48
N GLY A 194 -4.44 -6.57 12.37
CA GLY A 194 -4.61 -7.47 13.51
C GLY A 194 -5.23 -8.82 13.15
N PRO A 195 -5.44 -9.71 14.12
CA PRO A 195 -6.08 -11.00 13.90
C PRO A 195 -7.61 -10.86 13.72
N ASN A 196 -8.29 -12.00 13.59
CA ASN A 196 -9.75 -12.16 13.62
C ASN A 196 -10.46 -11.51 12.42
N ASP A 197 -10.01 -11.84 11.21
CA ASP A 197 -10.58 -11.33 9.96
C ASP A 197 -10.39 -9.82 9.82
N SER A 198 -9.28 -9.28 10.32
CA SER A 198 -8.93 -7.90 10.00
C SER A 198 -8.58 -7.82 8.52
N TYR A 199 -9.04 -6.77 7.86
CA TYR A 199 -8.79 -6.63 6.45
C TYR A 199 -8.50 -5.21 6.00
N CYS A 200 -7.79 -5.14 4.88
CA CYS A 200 -7.67 -3.96 4.05
C CYS A 200 -8.21 -4.25 2.65
N GLN A 201 -9.28 -3.54 2.27
CA GLN A 201 -9.83 -3.50 0.94
C GLN A 201 -9.35 -2.23 0.24
N ASN A 202 -8.49 -2.40 -0.76
CA ASN A 202 -8.03 -1.28 -1.59
C ASN A 202 -8.73 -1.28 -2.94
N ILE A 203 -9.53 -0.25 -3.19
CA ILE A 203 -10.17 0.06 -4.48
C ILE A 203 -9.50 1.27 -5.14
N GLY A 204 -8.89 2.15 -4.34
CA GLY A 204 -8.16 3.34 -4.79
C GLY A 204 -6.65 3.14 -4.90
N SER A 205 -5.92 4.20 -4.55
CA SER A 205 -4.46 4.21 -4.56
C SER A 205 -3.89 4.12 -3.15
N MET A 206 -2.89 3.25 -2.95
CA MET A 206 -2.20 3.11 -1.67
C MET A 206 -0.68 3.07 -1.83
N ILE A 207 0.04 3.66 -0.88
CA ILE A 207 1.48 3.46 -0.70
C ILE A 207 1.72 2.96 0.73
N ILE A 208 2.48 1.89 0.88
CA ILE A 208 3.00 1.40 2.16
C ILE A 208 4.52 1.42 2.04
N GLY A 209 5.14 2.43 2.66
CA GLY A 209 6.58 2.69 2.56
C GLY A 209 7.44 1.70 3.34
N GLY A 210 6.90 1.14 4.43
CA GLY A 210 7.49 0.05 5.19
C GLY A 210 6.85 -1.29 4.85
N ASP A 211 6.76 -2.17 5.84
CA ASP A 211 6.20 -3.51 5.70
C ASP A 211 4.67 -3.50 5.80
N LEU A 212 4.02 -4.37 5.04
CA LEU A 212 2.65 -4.80 5.29
C LEU A 212 2.71 -6.02 6.22
N LEU A 213 2.24 -5.85 7.45
CA LEU A 213 2.28 -6.84 8.52
C LEU A 213 0.88 -7.32 8.85
N GLY A 214 0.72 -8.62 9.05
CA GLY A 214 -0.46 -9.25 9.61
C GLY A 214 -0.21 -9.68 11.05
N SER A 215 -1.15 -10.43 11.61
CA SER A 215 -1.04 -10.96 12.97
C SER A 215 -0.21 -12.24 13.08
N GLY A 216 0.02 -12.94 11.96
CA GLY A 216 0.53 -14.31 11.98
C GLY A 216 -0.41 -15.34 12.64
N GLN A 217 -1.63 -14.93 13.01
CA GLN A 217 -2.60 -15.74 13.74
C GLN A 217 -4.03 -15.42 13.27
N ASN A 218 -4.81 -16.45 12.93
CA ASN A 218 -6.10 -16.32 12.26
C ASN A 218 -5.97 -15.57 10.92
N ASP A 219 -7.07 -15.50 10.16
CA ASP A 219 -6.99 -14.88 8.85
C ASP A 219 -6.90 -13.35 8.97
N THR A 220 -5.94 -12.78 8.25
CA THR A 220 -5.74 -11.34 8.07
C THR A 220 -5.63 -11.11 6.59
N TYR A 221 -6.31 -10.11 6.05
CA TYR A 221 -6.49 -10.00 4.60
C TYR A 221 -6.03 -8.64 4.07
N PHE A 222 -5.37 -8.64 2.92
CA PHE A 222 -5.14 -7.45 2.13
C PHE A 222 -5.47 -7.76 0.68
N TRP A 223 -6.48 -7.10 0.12
CA TRP A 223 -6.90 -7.37 -1.26
C TRP A 223 -7.00 -6.10 -2.09
N GLN A 224 -6.58 -6.24 -3.35
CA GLN A 224 -6.75 -5.23 -4.38
C GLN A 224 -8.05 -5.50 -5.15
N GLU A 225 -8.81 -4.44 -5.41
CA GLU A 225 -10.03 -4.47 -6.23
C GLU A 225 -9.74 -3.93 -7.64
N THR A 226 -10.72 -4.03 -8.54
CA THR A 226 -10.58 -3.52 -9.92
C THR A 226 -10.23 -2.03 -9.94
N GLY A 227 -9.17 -1.69 -10.67
CA GLY A 227 -8.63 -0.35 -10.82
C GLY A 227 -7.65 0.06 -9.71
N ALA A 228 -7.52 -0.74 -8.66
CA ALA A 228 -6.70 -0.39 -7.50
C ALA A 228 -5.20 -0.45 -7.81
N THR A 229 -4.44 0.40 -7.12
CA THR A 229 -2.97 0.38 -7.16
C THR A 229 -2.38 0.38 -5.77
N VAL A 230 -1.36 -0.44 -5.53
CA VAL A 230 -0.57 -0.41 -4.31
C VAL A 230 0.93 -0.41 -4.60
N LYS A 231 1.69 0.39 -3.85
CA LYS A 231 3.15 0.35 -3.83
C LYS A 231 3.67 -0.13 -2.49
N PHE A 232 4.55 -1.11 -2.50
CA PHE A 232 5.22 -1.63 -1.30
C PHE A 232 6.69 -1.23 -1.29
N GLY A 233 7.11 -0.54 -0.23
CA GLY A 233 8.51 -0.20 0.05
C GLY A 233 9.23 -1.25 0.89
N GLY A 234 8.50 -2.01 1.71
CA GLY A 234 9.00 -3.13 2.52
C GLY A 234 8.42 -4.49 2.08
N GLU A 235 8.49 -5.47 2.98
CA GLU A 235 7.99 -6.83 2.73
C GLU A 235 6.46 -6.91 2.89
N VAL A 236 5.85 -7.88 2.20
CA VAL A 236 4.41 -8.15 2.27
C VAL A 236 4.19 -9.45 3.04
N PHE A 237 3.58 -9.33 4.22
CA PHE A 237 3.31 -10.43 5.16
C PHE A 237 4.51 -11.35 5.44
N PRO A 238 5.70 -10.81 5.81
CA PRO A 238 6.84 -11.63 6.18
C PRO A 238 6.57 -12.42 7.46
N GLU A 239 7.13 -13.62 7.57
CA GLU A 239 7.11 -14.39 8.82
C GLU A 239 7.78 -13.61 9.98
N PRO A 240 7.21 -13.65 11.21
CA PRO A 240 6.04 -14.40 11.64
C PRO A 240 4.70 -13.65 11.48
N ASN A 241 4.68 -12.49 10.84
CA ASN A 241 3.53 -11.59 10.74
C ASN A 241 2.66 -11.89 9.50
N GLY A 242 2.47 -13.17 9.18
CA GLY A 242 1.79 -13.64 7.97
C GLY A 242 0.36 -13.10 7.78
N GLY A 243 -0.17 -13.29 6.58
CA GLY A 243 -1.49 -12.85 6.16
C GLY A 243 -1.83 -13.33 4.75
N LEU A 244 -3.05 -13.07 4.31
CA LEU A 244 -3.59 -13.46 3.00
C LEU A 244 -3.61 -12.25 2.09
N PHE A 245 -2.79 -12.30 1.04
CA PHE A 245 -2.69 -11.25 0.03
C PHE A 245 -3.43 -11.65 -1.24
N PHE A 246 -4.30 -10.80 -1.75
CA PHE A 246 -5.03 -11.01 -3.01
C PHE A 246 -4.64 -9.94 -4.01
N ALA A 247 -4.21 -10.35 -5.19
CA ALA A 247 -3.70 -9.47 -6.23
C ALA A 247 -4.52 -9.51 -7.53
N ASN A 248 -5.52 -10.38 -7.66
CA ASN A 248 -6.34 -10.51 -8.87
C ASN A 248 -7.84 -10.77 -8.60
N SER A 249 -8.24 -11.03 -7.36
CA SER A 249 -9.60 -11.36 -6.96
C SER A 249 -9.98 -10.70 -5.65
N SER A 250 -11.30 -10.60 -5.40
CA SER A 250 -11.81 -10.11 -4.12
C SER A 250 -12.00 -11.28 -3.16
N ALA A 251 -11.67 -11.09 -1.88
CA ALA A 251 -12.00 -12.05 -0.84
C ALA A 251 -13.53 -12.27 -0.70
N LEU A 252 -14.34 -11.33 -1.21
CA LEU A 252 -15.81 -11.43 -1.27
C LEU A 252 -16.32 -12.18 -2.52
N GLY A 253 -15.42 -12.62 -3.39
CA GLY A 253 -15.70 -13.28 -4.66
C GLY A 253 -15.75 -12.31 -5.84
N GLY A 254 -15.36 -12.79 -7.02
CA GLY A 254 -15.30 -12.01 -8.26
C GLY A 254 -13.87 -11.65 -8.68
N THR A 255 -13.73 -11.19 -9.92
CA THR A 255 -12.45 -10.75 -10.50
C THR A 255 -12.16 -9.31 -10.10
N SER A 256 -10.94 -9.04 -9.64
CA SER A 256 -10.45 -7.70 -9.31
C SER A 256 -9.51 -7.14 -10.38
N GLU A 257 -9.60 -7.65 -11.60
CA GLU A 257 -8.72 -7.25 -12.70
C GLU A 257 -9.32 -6.10 -13.52
N PRO A 258 -8.49 -5.12 -13.97
CA PRO A 258 -7.08 -4.99 -13.67
C PRO A 258 -6.81 -4.37 -12.29
N SER A 259 -5.83 -4.87 -11.56
CA SER A 259 -5.22 -4.20 -10.40
C SER A 259 -3.70 -4.06 -10.63
N THR A 260 -2.99 -3.21 -9.89
CA THR A 260 -1.54 -3.04 -10.04
C THR A 260 -0.82 -3.12 -8.69
N VAL A 261 0.16 -4.01 -8.60
CA VAL A 261 1.07 -4.13 -7.45
C VAL A 261 2.47 -3.72 -7.87
N GLU A 262 3.07 -2.77 -7.14
CA GLU A 262 4.43 -2.29 -7.38
C GLU A 262 5.34 -2.61 -6.19
N TYR A 263 6.46 -3.30 -6.47
CA TYR A 263 7.58 -3.44 -5.54
C TYR A 263 8.54 -2.27 -5.76
N ASN A 264 8.52 -1.29 -4.84
CA ASN A 264 9.21 -0.01 -4.92
C ASN A 264 10.21 0.19 -3.76
N GLY A 265 10.78 -0.90 -3.26
CA GLY A 265 11.74 -0.87 -2.16
C GLY A 265 13.09 -0.27 -2.56
N VAL A 266 13.82 0.21 -1.54
CA VAL A 266 15.25 0.60 -1.64
C VAL A 266 16.18 -0.46 -1.06
N VAL A 267 15.59 -1.54 -0.54
CA VAL A 267 16.24 -2.76 -0.03
C VAL A 267 15.72 -3.96 -0.81
N SER A 268 16.36 -5.12 -0.68
CA SER A 268 15.84 -6.35 -1.29
C SER A 268 14.42 -6.63 -0.83
N GLN A 269 13.56 -7.07 -1.75
CA GLN A 269 12.19 -7.50 -1.44
C GLN A 269 11.94 -8.91 -1.96
N ASN A 270 11.02 -9.63 -1.32
CA ASN A 270 10.46 -10.85 -1.87
C ASN A 270 9.11 -10.57 -2.52
N ILE A 271 8.85 -11.21 -3.66
CA ILE A 271 7.49 -11.28 -4.19
C ILE A 271 6.66 -12.14 -3.24
N ALA A 272 5.60 -11.55 -2.70
CA ALA A 272 4.61 -12.27 -1.94
C ALA A 272 3.81 -13.15 -2.87
N PHE A 273 3.47 -14.35 -2.41
CA PHE A 273 2.55 -15.22 -3.12
C PHE A 273 1.12 -14.74 -2.89
N PRO A 274 0.39 -14.28 -3.92
CA PRO A 274 -1.02 -14.01 -3.78
C PRO A 274 -1.76 -15.33 -3.56
N ILE A 275 -2.71 -15.37 -2.62
CA ILE A 275 -3.52 -16.57 -2.35
C ILE A 275 -4.42 -16.93 -3.52
N ASP A 276 -4.67 -15.97 -4.41
CA ASP A 276 -5.37 -16.11 -5.68
C ASP A 276 -4.44 -16.44 -6.86
N GLU A 277 -3.22 -16.89 -6.54
CA GLU A 277 -2.23 -17.55 -7.42
C GLU A 277 -1.66 -16.70 -8.57
N ALA A 278 -2.14 -15.47 -8.76
CA ALA A 278 -1.65 -14.60 -9.82
C ALA A 278 -1.68 -13.12 -9.43
N TYR A 279 -0.78 -12.36 -10.04
CA TYR A 279 -0.89 -10.91 -10.12
C TYR A 279 -1.72 -10.54 -11.34
N SER A 280 -2.54 -9.50 -11.22
CA SER A 280 -3.12 -8.86 -12.39
C SER A 280 -2.03 -8.09 -13.15
N ASN A 281 -1.56 -6.95 -12.65
CA ASN A 281 -0.34 -6.29 -13.14
C ASN A 281 0.73 -6.24 -12.05
N LEU A 282 1.98 -6.46 -12.44
CA LEU A 282 3.13 -6.40 -11.54
C LEU A 282 4.14 -5.36 -12.04
N VAL A 283 4.62 -4.50 -11.15
CA VAL A 283 5.63 -3.49 -11.45
C VAL A 283 6.85 -3.73 -10.56
N ILE A 284 8.02 -3.82 -11.20
CA ILE A 284 9.31 -3.86 -10.53
C ILE A 284 9.95 -2.49 -10.67
N ASN A 285 10.07 -1.79 -9.54
CA ASN A 285 10.66 -0.47 -9.43
C ASN A 285 11.53 -0.38 -8.17
N ASN A 286 12.30 -1.43 -7.91
CA ASN A 286 13.11 -1.56 -6.70
C ASN A 286 14.54 -1.07 -6.98
N SER A 287 15.04 -0.08 -6.23
CA SER A 287 16.36 0.50 -6.48
C SER A 287 17.52 -0.24 -5.79
N SER A 288 17.25 -1.35 -5.10
CA SER A 288 18.27 -2.21 -4.49
C SER A 288 19.09 -2.93 -5.55
N ILE A 289 20.38 -3.10 -5.29
CA ILE A 289 21.28 -3.89 -6.16
C ILE A 289 20.90 -5.38 -6.22
N THR A 290 20.25 -5.89 -5.18
CA THR A 290 19.71 -7.27 -5.14
C THR A 290 18.36 -7.36 -5.84
N GLY A 291 17.63 -6.25 -5.94
CA GLY A 291 16.30 -6.20 -6.54
C GLY A 291 15.23 -6.98 -5.77
N VAL A 292 14.33 -7.60 -6.53
CA VAL A 292 13.18 -8.36 -6.05
C VAL A 292 13.37 -9.85 -6.39
N THR A 293 13.00 -10.76 -5.49
CA THR A 293 13.18 -12.22 -5.69
C THR A 293 11.85 -12.97 -5.61
N LEU A 294 11.66 -13.98 -6.47
CA LEU A 294 10.58 -14.97 -6.35
C LEU A 294 10.92 -16.04 -5.32
N ASN A 295 9.92 -16.44 -4.53
CA ASN A 295 10.01 -17.57 -3.59
C ASN A 295 9.05 -18.72 -3.92
N THR A 296 8.33 -18.61 -5.03
CA THR A 296 7.41 -19.61 -5.56
C THR A 296 7.11 -19.29 -7.02
N ASP A 297 6.53 -20.25 -7.74
CA ASP A 297 6.00 -20.00 -9.07
C ASP A 297 4.92 -18.91 -8.99
N ILE A 298 4.99 -17.93 -9.90
CA ILE A 298 4.06 -16.80 -9.97
C ILE A 298 3.50 -16.70 -11.38
N THR A 299 2.20 -16.42 -11.47
CA THR A 299 1.54 -16.06 -12.72
C THR A 299 1.24 -14.56 -12.75
N ILE A 300 1.36 -13.96 -13.93
CA ILE A 300 0.94 -12.58 -14.21
C ILE A 300 -0.06 -12.64 -15.37
N ASN A 301 -1.30 -12.22 -15.11
CA ASN A 301 -2.38 -12.25 -16.10
C ASN A 301 -2.38 -11.03 -17.03
N GLY A 302 -2.04 -9.86 -16.48
CA GLY A 302 -1.86 -8.59 -17.18
C GLY A 302 -0.39 -8.33 -17.52
N ASP A 303 0.09 -7.11 -17.35
CA ASP A 303 1.44 -6.72 -17.74
C ASP A 303 2.47 -6.82 -16.60
N LEU A 304 3.70 -7.15 -16.97
CA LEU A 304 4.89 -6.99 -16.14
C LEU A 304 5.64 -5.71 -16.55
N SER A 305 5.79 -4.75 -15.66
CA SER A 305 6.56 -3.53 -15.94
C SER A 305 7.93 -3.58 -15.25
N LEU A 306 8.99 -3.54 -16.04
CA LEU A 306 10.38 -3.46 -15.56
C LEU A 306 10.84 -1.99 -15.64
N MET A 307 10.61 -1.24 -14.55
CA MET A 307 10.90 0.20 -14.49
C MET A 307 12.31 0.46 -13.95
N ASN A 308 12.67 -0.24 -12.87
CA ASN A 308 13.97 -0.15 -12.22
C ASN A 308 14.22 -1.39 -11.38
N GLY A 309 15.45 -1.89 -11.38
CA GLY A 309 15.86 -3.03 -10.57
C GLY A 309 15.65 -4.40 -11.22
N LEU A 310 16.18 -5.41 -10.54
CA LEU A 310 16.25 -6.78 -11.02
C LEU A 310 15.09 -7.60 -10.45
N LEU A 311 14.56 -8.54 -11.24
CA LEU A 311 13.64 -9.58 -10.78
C LEU A 311 14.31 -10.95 -10.88
N THR A 312 14.72 -11.52 -9.75
CA THR A 312 15.37 -12.83 -9.69
C THR A 312 14.35 -13.93 -9.52
N ILE A 313 14.29 -14.87 -10.46
CA ILE A 313 13.30 -15.97 -10.43
C ILE A 313 13.84 -17.25 -9.78
N GLY A 314 15.16 -17.41 -9.68
CA GLY A 314 15.78 -18.55 -9.00
C GLY A 314 15.33 -19.90 -9.59
N ASP A 315 14.82 -20.78 -8.73
CA ASP A 315 14.31 -22.10 -9.10
C ASP A 315 12.81 -22.10 -9.46
N TYR A 316 12.19 -20.91 -9.52
CA TYR A 316 10.76 -20.73 -9.72
C TYR A 316 10.43 -20.20 -11.10
N ASN A 317 9.26 -20.56 -11.61
CA ASN A 317 8.76 -20.11 -12.89
C ASN A 317 7.99 -18.80 -12.75
N LEU A 318 8.27 -17.86 -13.64
CA LEU A 318 7.44 -16.67 -13.84
C LEU A 318 6.61 -16.88 -15.11
N ASN A 319 5.31 -17.06 -14.96
CA ASN A 319 4.39 -17.36 -16.04
C ASN A 319 3.67 -16.10 -16.49
N LEU A 320 3.85 -15.70 -17.75
CA LEU A 320 3.15 -14.59 -18.38
C LEU A 320 2.01 -15.14 -19.26
N ALA A 321 0.80 -14.61 -19.06
CA ALA A 321 -0.35 -14.98 -19.85
C ALA A 321 -0.23 -14.53 -21.32
N ASP A 322 -1.12 -15.03 -22.19
CA ASP A 322 -1.02 -14.80 -23.63
C ASP A 322 -1.25 -13.33 -24.05
N THR A 323 -1.87 -12.54 -23.20
CA THR A 323 -2.09 -11.11 -23.42
C THR A 323 -1.08 -10.22 -22.68
N SER A 324 -0.21 -10.81 -21.86
CA SER A 324 0.78 -10.08 -21.07
C SER A 324 1.90 -9.53 -21.94
N HIS A 325 2.30 -8.29 -21.63
CA HIS A 325 3.48 -7.63 -22.18
C HIS A 325 4.51 -7.41 -21.08
N ILE A 326 5.77 -7.28 -21.50
CA ILE A 326 6.81 -6.70 -20.65
C ILE A 326 7.01 -5.24 -21.07
N LEU A 327 6.70 -4.32 -20.16
CA LEU A 327 6.80 -2.87 -20.36
C LEU A 327 8.10 -2.32 -19.76
N GLY A 328 8.49 -1.12 -20.19
CA GLY A 328 9.70 -0.42 -19.73
C GLY A 328 10.82 -0.43 -20.76
N VAL A 329 12.05 -0.21 -20.28
CA VAL A 329 13.27 -0.25 -21.11
C VAL A 329 14.23 -1.25 -20.48
N PRO A 330 14.08 -2.56 -20.77
CA PRO A 330 14.94 -3.56 -20.17
C PRO A 330 16.42 -3.34 -20.49
N SER A 331 17.25 -3.57 -19.49
CA SER A 331 18.70 -3.35 -19.52
C SER A 331 19.36 -4.11 -18.37
N SER A 332 20.69 -4.03 -18.23
CA SER A 332 21.37 -4.59 -17.06
C SER A 332 20.93 -3.97 -15.73
N GLY A 333 20.30 -2.79 -15.75
CA GLY A 333 19.69 -2.17 -14.56
C GLY A 333 18.21 -2.52 -14.35
N SER A 334 17.55 -3.15 -15.34
CA SER A 334 16.16 -3.60 -15.21
C SER A 334 15.87 -4.80 -16.11
N MET A 335 15.93 -6.00 -15.53
CA MET A 335 15.79 -7.27 -16.25
C MET A 335 15.39 -8.40 -15.32
N ILE A 336 15.11 -9.56 -15.91
CA ILE A 336 14.78 -10.79 -15.19
C ILE A 336 16.03 -11.66 -15.06
N ILE A 337 16.44 -11.97 -13.84
CA ILE A 337 17.58 -12.83 -13.55
C ILE A 337 17.11 -14.28 -13.52
N ALA A 338 17.42 -15.02 -14.59
CA ALA A 338 16.94 -16.38 -14.84
C ALA A 338 18.11 -17.39 -14.89
N THR A 339 19.01 -17.34 -13.90
CA THR A 339 20.21 -18.19 -13.82
C THR A 339 20.01 -19.49 -13.02
N GLY A 340 18.88 -19.64 -12.33
CA GLY A 340 18.54 -20.84 -11.58
C GLY A 340 17.87 -21.90 -12.45
N THR A 341 17.15 -22.84 -11.83
CA THR A 341 16.42 -23.88 -12.58
C THR A 341 15.05 -23.43 -13.09
N GLY A 342 14.52 -22.32 -12.59
CA GLY A 342 13.25 -21.72 -13.02
C GLY A 342 13.34 -21.02 -14.36
N GLU A 343 12.18 -20.72 -14.96
CA GLU A 343 12.06 -20.14 -16.30
C GLU A 343 11.15 -18.92 -16.33
N LEU A 344 11.50 -17.93 -17.16
CA LEU A 344 10.51 -16.95 -17.64
C LEU A 344 9.70 -17.61 -18.74
N ARG A 345 8.42 -17.86 -18.50
CA ARG A 345 7.50 -18.50 -19.44
C ARG A 345 6.53 -17.50 -20.02
N ARG A 346 6.28 -17.63 -21.33
CA ARG A 346 5.21 -16.92 -22.04
C ARG A 346 4.30 -17.93 -22.71
N THR A 347 3.01 -17.91 -22.37
CA THR A 347 1.98 -18.65 -23.10
C THR A 347 1.85 -18.11 -24.52
N PHE A 348 1.55 -18.93 -25.51
CA PHE A 348 1.21 -18.50 -26.87
C PHE A 348 -0.11 -19.15 -27.28
N SER A 349 -1.10 -18.36 -27.69
CA SER A 349 -2.33 -18.87 -28.31
C SER A 349 -2.30 -18.80 -29.85
N THR A 350 -1.40 -17.98 -30.39
CA THR A 350 -1.23 -17.75 -31.83
C THR A 350 0.24 -17.47 -32.15
N ALA A 351 0.56 -17.44 -33.45
CA ALA A 351 1.88 -17.03 -33.93
C ALA A 351 2.16 -15.56 -33.58
N GLY A 352 3.40 -15.26 -33.20
CA GLY A 352 3.82 -13.93 -32.80
C GLY A 352 5.26 -13.89 -32.30
N SER A 353 5.74 -12.67 -32.05
CA SER A 353 7.08 -12.41 -31.54
C SER A 353 7.03 -11.94 -30.08
N PHE A 354 7.95 -12.43 -29.27
CA PHE A 354 8.13 -12.01 -27.88
C PHE A 354 9.61 -11.84 -27.53
N VAL A 355 9.93 -10.82 -26.76
CA VAL A 355 11.27 -10.57 -26.22
C VAL A 355 11.28 -10.99 -24.76
N PHE A 356 12.15 -11.93 -24.43
CA PHE A 356 12.45 -12.36 -23.06
C PHE A 356 13.63 -11.53 -22.54
N PRO A 357 13.40 -10.52 -21.67
CA PRO A 357 14.45 -9.64 -21.18
C PRO A 357 15.20 -10.30 -20.00
N VAL A 358 15.84 -11.43 -20.29
CA VAL A 358 16.61 -12.19 -19.31
C VAL A 358 18.06 -11.70 -19.24
N GLY A 359 18.70 -11.96 -18.11
CA GLY A 359 20.12 -11.74 -17.89
C GLY A 359 20.61 -12.46 -16.66
N ASP A 360 21.85 -12.18 -16.26
CA ASP A 360 22.41 -12.62 -15.00
C ASP A 360 22.99 -11.45 -14.19
N ASN A 361 23.25 -11.73 -12.92
CA ASN A 361 23.87 -10.77 -12.01
C ASN A 361 24.98 -11.45 -11.20
N ASN A 362 25.75 -12.35 -11.83
CA ASN A 362 26.82 -13.06 -11.14
C ASN A 362 28.12 -12.23 -11.16
N GLY A 363 28.16 -11.19 -10.35
CA GLY A 363 29.28 -10.25 -10.20
C GLY A 363 29.06 -8.94 -10.92
N THR A 364 28.74 -8.97 -12.22
CA THR A 364 28.27 -7.79 -12.98
C THR A 364 26.94 -8.15 -13.62
N ALA A 365 25.96 -7.23 -13.57
CA ALA A 365 24.69 -7.43 -14.24
C ALA A 365 24.90 -7.35 -15.76
N GLU A 366 24.53 -8.43 -16.46
CA GLU A 366 24.67 -8.56 -17.90
C GLU A 366 23.31 -8.89 -18.52
N TYR A 367 22.84 -8.03 -19.42
CA TYR A 367 21.57 -8.19 -20.12
C TYR A 367 21.78 -9.05 -21.36
N SER A 368 20.98 -10.10 -21.52
CA SER A 368 21.22 -11.12 -22.54
C SER A 368 19.89 -11.64 -23.09
N PRO A 369 19.09 -10.79 -23.76
CA PRO A 369 17.72 -11.11 -24.11
C PRO A 369 17.62 -12.19 -25.20
N VAL A 370 16.46 -12.82 -25.24
CA VAL A 370 16.10 -13.78 -26.28
C VAL A 370 14.84 -13.29 -27.00
N ILE A 371 14.88 -13.29 -28.33
CA ILE A 371 13.71 -13.01 -29.16
C ILE A 371 13.24 -14.33 -29.76
N VAL A 372 11.98 -14.66 -29.56
CA VAL A 372 11.31 -15.81 -30.16
C VAL A 372 10.22 -15.28 -31.09
N ASP A 373 10.29 -15.65 -32.36
CA ASP A 373 9.36 -15.20 -33.40
C ASP A 373 8.76 -16.41 -34.14
N PHE A 374 7.53 -16.76 -33.76
CA PHE A 374 6.75 -17.75 -34.47
C PHE A 374 6.02 -17.11 -35.66
N SER A 375 6.26 -17.63 -36.85
CA SER A 375 5.53 -17.24 -38.07
C SER A 375 4.36 -18.17 -38.41
N ALA A 376 4.35 -19.38 -37.83
CA ALA A 376 3.28 -20.37 -37.94
C ALA A 376 3.37 -21.37 -36.79
N GLY A 377 2.26 -22.05 -36.49
CA GLY A 377 2.19 -23.15 -35.51
C GLY A 377 0.76 -23.50 -35.11
N VAL A 378 0.63 -24.61 -34.40
CA VAL A 378 -0.59 -25.01 -33.67
C VAL A 378 -0.27 -24.92 -32.18
N TYR A 379 -1.14 -24.23 -31.43
CA TYR A 379 -0.93 -23.88 -30.04
C TYR A 379 -2.07 -24.45 -29.18
N ASN A 380 -1.73 -25.33 -28.23
CA ASN A 380 -2.68 -25.91 -27.29
C ASN A 380 -2.05 -25.95 -25.89
N ASP A 381 -2.54 -25.11 -24.98
CA ASP A 381 -1.92 -24.82 -23.67
C ASP A 381 -0.41 -24.58 -23.80
N ALA A 382 -0.07 -23.79 -24.83
CA ALA A 382 1.28 -23.71 -25.33
C ALA A 382 2.10 -22.64 -24.64
N PHE A 383 3.38 -22.90 -24.36
CA PHE A 383 4.30 -21.90 -23.83
C PHE A 383 5.71 -22.07 -24.36
N VAL A 384 6.49 -20.99 -24.27
CA VAL A 384 7.96 -21.00 -24.36
C VAL A 384 8.54 -20.51 -23.04
N GLY A 385 9.49 -21.26 -22.49
CA GLY A 385 10.26 -20.93 -21.30
C GLY A 385 11.70 -20.62 -21.64
N VAL A 386 12.25 -19.58 -21.02
CA VAL A 386 13.65 -19.17 -21.18
C VAL A 386 14.32 -19.07 -19.81
N ASN A 387 15.47 -19.70 -19.70
CA ASN A 387 16.46 -19.41 -18.67
C ASN A 387 17.87 -19.40 -19.28
N LEU A 388 18.88 -19.10 -18.48
CA LEU A 388 20.26 -19.07 -18.92
C LEU A 388 21.21 -19.65 -17.89
N VAL A 389 22.38 -20.04 -18.35
CA VAL A 389 23.44 -20.59 -17.51
C VAL A 389 24.69 -19.76 -17.74
N ASN A 390 25.25 -19.24 -16.65
CA ASN A 390 26.46 -18.42 -16.67
C ASN A 390 27.73 -19.28 -16.72
N GLU A 391 27.83 -20.14 -17.72
CA GLU A 391 28.98 -20.99 -18.02
C GLU A 391 29.08 -21.22 -19.53
N PRO A 392 30.23 -21.69 -20.06
CA PRO A 392 30.33 -22.15 -21.44
C PRO A 392 29.36 -23.30 -21.74
N TYR A 393 28.82 -23.34 -22.95
CA TYR A 393 27.99 -24.46 -23.39
C TYR A 393 28.77 -25.79 -23.32
N PRO A 394 28.19 -26.90 -22.81
CA PRO A 394 28.90 -28.17 -22.68
C PRO A 394 29.54 -28.64 -23.99
N GLY A 395 30.86 -28.84 -23.97
CA GLY A 395 31.64 -29.27 -25.13
C GLY A 395 32.12 -28.15 -26.06
N ALA A 396 31.93 -26.87 -25.69
CA ALA A 396 32.50 -25.75 -26.41
C ALA A 396 34.04 -25.84 -26.48
N SER A 397 34.61 -25.50 -27.65
CA SER A 397 36.05 -25.44 -27.88
C SER A 397 36.40 -24.23 -28.74
N GLY A 398 37.63 -23.71 -28.62
CA GLY A 398 38.04 -22.48 -29.30
C GLY A 398 37.51 -21.22 -28.60
N SER A 399 36.99 -20.27 -29.37
CA SER A 399 36.36 -19.05 -28.84
C SER A 399 34.89 -19.32 -28.56
N TYR A 400 34.45 -19.07 -27.33
CA TYR A 400 33.08 -19.32 -26.86
C TYR A 400 32.59 -18.17 -25.97
N LEU A 401 31.27 -18.11 -25.79
CA LEU A 401 30.64 -17.28 -24.77
C LEU A 401 30.68 -18.03 -23.43
N ASN A 402 30.78 -17.29 -22.32
CA ASN A 402 30.62 -17.83 -20.97
C ASN A 402 29.15 -17.90 -20.54
N ARG A 403 28.25 -18.05 -21.52
CA ARG A 403 26.81 -18.09 -21.33
C ARG A 403 26.17 -18.94 -22.42
N TYR A 404 25.14 -19.66 -22.02
CA TYR A 404 24.18 -20.23 -22.96
C TYR A 404 22.77 -20.09 -22.40
N TRP A 405 21.79 -20.21 -23.29
CA TRP A 405 20.37 -20.12 -22.98
C TRP A 405 19.75 -21.51 -23.12
N ASN A 406 18.81 -21.85 -22.26
CA ASN A 406 17.91 -22.97 -22.48
C ASN A 406 16.57 -22.43 -22.93
N ILE A 407 16.04 -23.05 -23.99
CA ILE A 407 14.71 -22.76 -24.52
C ILE A 407 13.89 -24.04 -24.43
N ASN A 408 12.83 -23.99 -23.64
CA ASN A 408 11.87 -25.07 -23.52
C ASN A 408 10.54 -24.63 -24.12
N SER A 409 9.81 -25.57 -24.70
CA SER A 409 8.46 -25.31 -25.19
C SER A 409 7.56 -26.51 -24.94
N SER A 410 6.28 -26.24 -24.76
CA SER A 410 5.23 -27.25 -24.62
C SER A 410 4.00 -26.79 -25.39
N GLY A 411 3.18 -27.74 -25.85
CA GLY A 411 1.90 -27.43 -26.50
C GLY A 411 1.99 -26.78 -27.89
N ILE A 412 3.19 -26.73 -28.50
CA ILE A 412 3.42 -26.15 -29.83
C ILE A 412 3.78 -27.26 -30.83
N THR A 413 3.03 -27.37 -31.93
CA THR A 413 3.33 -28.30 -33.04
C THR A 413 3.26 -27.60 -34.39
N ASP A 414 3.81 -28.24 -35.45
CA ASP A 414 3.78 -27.76 -36.84
C ASP A 414 4.23 -26.29 -37.00
N PHE A 415 5.18 -25.86 -36.18
CA PHE A 415 5.57 -24.47 -36.09
C PHE A 415 6.76 -24.12 -36.99
N THR A 416 6.85 -22.84 -37.33
CA THR A 416 8.06 -22.23 -37.90
C THR A 416 8.47 -21.08 -36.98
N CYS A 417 9.68 -21.14 -36.45
CA CYS A 417 10.17 -20.21 -35.44
C CYS A 417 11.59 -19.76 -35.73
N ASN A 418 11.83 -18.47 -35.60
CA ASN A 418 13.18 -17.90 -35.52
C ASN A 418 13.48 -17.55 -34.06
N VAL A 419 14.67 -17.90 -33.60
CA VAL A 419 15.16 -17.53 -32.27
C VAL A 419 16.45 -16.75 -32.41
N GLN A 420 16.50 -15.57 -31.79
CA GLN A 420 17.69 -14.72 -31.72
C GLN A 420 18.13 -14.62 -30.27
N PHE A 421 19.44 -14.76 -30.05
CA PHE A 421 20.08 -14.63 -28.74
C PHE A 421 21.06 -13.47 -28.81
N ASP A 422 20.89 -12.48 -27.94
CA ASP A 422 21.77 -11.32 -27.88
C ASP A 422 22.66 -11.42 -26.63
N TYR A 423 23.98 -11.35 -26.85
CA TYR A 423 24.97 -11.22 -25.78
C TYR A 423 25.46 -9.76 -25.79
N VAL A 424 25.01 -8.95 -24.84
CA VAL A 424 25.19 -7.49 -24.83
C VAL A 424 26.13 -7.03 -23.73
#